data_AF-A0A416P2R2-F1
#
_entry.id   AF-A0A416P2R2-F1
#
_cell.length_a   1.000
_cell.length_b   1.000
_cell.length_c   1.000
_cell.angle_alpha   90.00
_cell.angle_beta   90.00
_cell.angle_gamma   90.00
#
_symmetry.space_group_name_H-M   'P 1'
#
loop_
_entity.id
_entity.type
_entity.pdbx_description
1 polymer ?
#
loop_
_entity_poly.entity_id
_entity_poly.type
_entity_poly.pdbx_seq_one_letter_code
_entity_poly.pdbx_strand_id
1 'polypeptide(L)'
;MTFRISDLLIRGCLIIIGLTEVAHLAGCLLGWSFLAVTELLLAEIAVAVLVLILSGLIAHKNSIIGKPAPENSKTSGRQQILTVVLVFFILLQVLWILTGERVWMDGDMTLETVNTFLKENSIYTVDPLTGEPYTQGMSFRLKLLCLPTLYGAISRWSGMAPETVVYRLIPCLTLCMGYLAYGRLGAVLFDHNREKCNIFLIIVGILFCAGTYMPGVDGFDIFYGGFRGVTIRAAVLLPYLFSCLFERKYLGAVLCILAEACMVWTLYGAGVCLLVTLAWVALRWLWTMCSRSDHKKTQAVKTAPGEEDAE
;
A
#
# COMPACT_ATOMS: atom_id res chain seq x y z
N MET A 1 5.14 16.57 -7.53
CA MET A 1 4.69 15.91 -6.28
C MET A 1 5.89 15.65 -5.38
N THR A 2 5.95 16.28 -4.21
CA THR A 2 7.07 16.09 -3.25
C THR A 2 6.94 14.74 -2.57
N PHE A 3 8.05 14.01 -2.37
CA PHE A 3 8.07 12.68 -1.75
C PHE A 3 7.36 12.62 -0.38
N ARG A 4 7.29 13.74 0.34
CA ARG A 4 6.55 13.86 1.60
C ARG A 4 5.04 13.69 1.46
N ILE A 5 4.45 14.12 0.35
CA ILE A 5 3.01 13.97 0.08
C ILE A 5 2.68 12.51 -0.22
N SER A 6 3.52 11.83 -1.02
CA SER A 6 3.33 10.41 -1.32
C SER A 6 3.37 9.55 -0.05
N ASP A 7 4.27 9.83 0.90
CA ASP A 7 4.32 9.16 2.20
C ASP A 7 3.03 9.34 3.01
N LEU A 8 2.50 10.58 3.04
CA LEU A 8 1.26 10.91 3.74
C LEU A 8 0.05 10.22 3.12
N LEU A 9 -0.05 10.19 1.79
CA LEU A 9 -1.15 9.55 1.07
C LEU A 9 -1.15 8.04 1.31
N ILE A 10 0.00 7.37 1.19
CA ILE A 10 0.09 5.92 1.43
C ILE A 10 -0.27 5.60 2.87
N ARG A 11 0.27 6.33 3.85
CA ARG A 11 -0.10 6.13 5.27
C ARG A 11 -1.58 6.38 5.53
N GLY A 12 -2.16 7.41 4.92
CA GLY A 12 -3.59 7.69 5.01
C GLY A 12 -4.43 6.52 4.51
N CYS A 13 -4.08 5.95 3.35
CA CYS A 13 -4.76 4.75 2.83
C CYS A 13 -4.63 3.55 3.77
N LEU A 14 -3.44 3.30 4.34
CA LEU A 14 -3.24 2.21 5.30
C LEU A 14 -4.07 2.40 6.58
N ILE A 15 -4.21 3.65 7.05
CA ILE A 15 -5.06 3.97 8.19
C ILE A 15 -6.53 3.71 7.84
N ILE A 16 -6.99 4.13 6.65
CA ILE A 16 -8.38 3.86 6.21
C ILE A 16 -8.65 2.36 6.14
N ILE A 17 -7.71 1.55 5.65
CA ILE A 17 -7.82 0.07 5.67
C ILE A 17 -7.97 -0.43 7.10
N GLY A 18 -7.14 0.05 8.04
CA GLY A 18 -7.23 -0.32 9.45
C GLY A 18 -8.55 0.08 10.13
N LEU A 19 -9.06 1.28 9.84
CA LEU A 19 -10.38 1.73 10.32
C LEU A 19 -11.50 0.86 9.73
N THR A 20 -11.41 0.56 8.43
CA THR A 20 -12.37 -0.34 7.77
C THR A 20 -12.38 -1.70 8.44
N GLU A 21 -11.22 -2.25 8.80
CA GLU A 21 -11.14 -3.52 9.53
C GLU A 21 -11.85 -3.46 10.87
N VAL A 22 -11.65 -2.39 11.66
CA VAL A 22 -12.32 -2.23 12.96
C VAL A 22 -13.83 -2.21 12.80
N ALA A 23 -14.36 -1.39 11.88
CA ALA A 23 -15.78 -1.32 11.59
C ALA A 23 -16.32 -2.65 11.02
N HIS A 24 -15.56 -3.31 10.15
CA HIS A 24 -15.90 -4.59 9.55
C HIS A 24 -16.03 -5.69 10.61
N LEU A 25 -15.03 -5.85 11.47
CA LEU A 25 -15.03 -6.84 12.54
C LEU A 25 -16.15 -6.56 13.55
N ALA A 26 -16.38 -5.29 13.91
CA ALA A 26 -17.51 -4.92 14.75
C ALA A 26 -18.84 -5.37 14.13
N GLY A 27 -19.03 -5.12 12.82
CA GLY A 27 -20.19 -5.60 12.07
C GLY A 27 -20.33 -7.12 12.07
N CYS A 28 -19.25 -7.84 11.75
CA CYS A 28 -19.20 -9.30 11.69
C CYS A 28 -19.47 -9.97 13.05
N LEU A 29 -19.00 -9.37 14.15
CA LEU A 29 -19.09 -9.97 15.49
C LEU A 29 -20.38 -9.59 16.23
N LEU A 30 -20.87 -8.36 16.03
CA LEU A 30 -22.06 -7.85 16.70
C LEU A 30 -23.34 -8.03 15.87
N GLY A 31 -23.22 -8.51 14.62
CA GLY A 31 -24.34 -8.72 13.72
C GLY A 31 -25.00 -7.40 13.28
N TRP A 32 -24.22 -6.32 13.17
CA TRP A 32 -24.75 -5.04 12.75
C TRP A 32 -25.11 -5.04 11.27
N SER A 33 -26.06 -4.18 10.91
CA SER A 33 -26.39 -3.94 9.51
C SER A 33 -25.20 -3.33 8.78
N PHE A 34 -25.13 -3.58 7.48
CA PHE A 34 -24.11 -2.98 6.62
C PHE A 34 -24.15 -1.44 6.72
N LEU A 35 -25.36 -0.87 6.78
CA LEU A 35 -25.57 0.56 7.02
C LEU A 35 -24.84 1.06 8.28
N ALA A 36 -25.08 0.43 9.44
CA ALA A 36 -24.46 0.85 10.69
C ALA A 36 -22.92 0.78 10.60
N VAL A 37 -22.38 -0.23 9.91
CA VAL A 37 -20.93 -0.36 9.68
C VAL A 37 -20.40 0.77 8.79
N THR A 38 -21.11 1.11 7.72
CA THR A 38 -20.73 2.24 6.85
C THR A 38 -20.81 3.60 7.56
N GLU A 39 -21.76 3.78 8.48
CA GLU A 39 -21.88 5.00 9.28
C GLU A 39 -20.76 5.11 10.33
N LEU A 40 -20.44 4.00 10.99
CA LEU A 40 -19.30 3.94 11.91
C LEU A 40 -18.00 4.27 11.17
N LEU A 41 -17.76 3.65 10.01
CA LEU A 41 -16.55 3.91 9.22
C LEU A 41 -16.46 5.38 8.80
N LEU A 42 -17.58 6.00 8.40
CA LEU A 42 -17.60 7.43 8.05
C LEU A 42 -17.26 8.30 9.28
N ALA A 43 -17.80 7.97 10.44
CA ALA A 43 -17.50 8.66 11.70
C ALA A 43 -16.03 8.52 12.09
N GLU A 44 -15.46 7.32 11.99
CA GLU A 44 -14.04 7.05 12.25
C GLU A 44 -13.13 7.86 11.33
N ILE A 45 -13.43 7.89 10.03
CA ILE A 45 -12.68 8.69 9.04
C ILE A 45 -12.81 10.19 9.36
N ALA A 46 -14.01 10.67 9.69
CA ALA A 46 -14.23 12.07 10.05
C ALA A 46 -13.42 12.47 11.30
N VAL A 47 -13.39 11.63 12.33
CA VAL A 47 -12.58 11.84 13.53
C VAL A 47 -11.09 11.84 13.20
N ALA A 48 -10.61 10.89 12.39
CA ALA A 48 -9.21 10.85 11.97
C ALA A 48 -8.80 12.12 11.21
N VAL A 49 -9.63 12.59 10.28
CA VAL A 49 -9.41 13.85 9.54
C VAL A 49 -9.40 15.05 10.49
N LEU A 50 -10.35 15.12 11.44
CA LEU A 50 -10.41 16.19 12.43
C LEU A 50 -9.14 16.23 13.30
N VAL A 51 -8.66 15.07 13.77
CA VAL A 51 -7.40 14.97 14.53
C VAL A 51 -6.20 15.42 13.70
N LEU A 52 -6.15 15.08 12.41
CA LEU A 52 -5.10 15.54 11.50
C LEU A 52 -5.14 17.06 11.28
N ILE A 53 -6.33 17.65 11.14
CA ILE A 53 -6.49 19.09 11.00
C ILE A 53 -6.07 19.81 12.29
N LEU A 54 -6.55 19.35 13.45
CA LEU A 54 -6.22 19.94 14.76
C LEU A 54 -4.72 19.85 15.06
N SER A 55 -4.10 18.69 14.83
CA SER A 55 -2.65 18.53 14.99
C SER A 55 -1.86 19.41 14.02
N GLY A 56 -2.33 19.57 12.78
CA GLY A 56 -1.77 20.50 11.80
C GLY A 56 -1.85 21.97 12.25
N LEU A 57 -2.99 22.39 12.80
CA LEU A 57 -3.19 23.75 13.33
C LEU A 57 -2.30 24.02 14.54
N ILE A 58 -2.16 23.05 15.46
CA ILE A 58 -1.25 23.15 16.62
C ILE A 58 0.20 23.23 16.15
N ALA A 59 0.60 22.39 15.20
CA ALA A 59 1.94 22.40 14.64
C ALA A 59 2.24 23.72 13.88
N HIS A 60 1.25 24.27 13.18
CA HIS A 60 1.36 25.56 12.49
C HIS A 60 1.53 26.70 13.48
N LYS A 61 0.73 26.75 14.55
CA LYS A 61 0.85 27.73 15.64
C LYS A 61 2.24 27.68 16.29
N ASN A 62 2.81 26.48 16.43
CA ASN A 62 4.16 26.29 16.98
C ASN A 62 5.29 26.56 15.97
N SER A 63 5.00 26.65 14.67
CA SER A 63 5.99 26.82 13.59
C SER A 63 6.12 28.27 13.11
N ILE A 64 5.45 29.24 13.74
CA ILE A 64 5.61 30.69 13.46
C ILE A 64 7.02 31.19 13.86
N ILE A 65 7.79 30.39 14.61
CA ILE A 65 9.22 30.65 14.87
C ILE A 65 10.06 29.84 13.88
N GLY A 66 10.51 30.52 12.82
CA GLY A 66 11.69 30.14 12.03
C GLY A 66 11.51 28.96 11.08
N LYS A 67 10.96 29.20 9.88
CA LYS A 67 11.36 28.43 8.70
C LYS A 67 11.75 29.35 7.54
N PRO A 68 12.93 29.15 6.94
CA PRO A 68 13.31 29.86 5.74
C PRO A 68 12.41 29.46 4.57
N ALA A 69 12.27 30.39 3.63
CA ALA A 69 11.47 30.24 2.41
C ALA A 69 11.87 28.98 1.62
N PRO A 70 10.91 28.32 0.93
CA PRO A 70 11.22 27.16 0.11
C PRO A 70 12.22 27.55 -0.97
N GLU A 71 13.34 26.84 -1.00
CA GLU A 71 14.38 27.00 -2.02
C GLU A 71 13.78 26.67 -3.39
N ASN A 72 13.75 27.68 -4.26
CA ASN A 72 13.21 27.59 -5.61
C ASN A 72 14.22 26.82 -6.47
N SER A 73 14.29 25.50 -6.31
CA SER A 73 15.21 24.66 -7.09
C SER A 73 14.82 24.77 -8.57
N LYS A 74 15.69 25.36 -9.39
CA LYS A 74 15.52 25.41 -10.85
C LYS A 74 15.34 23.98 -11.37
N THR A 75 14.11 23.61 -11.73
CA THR A 75 13.84 22.32 -12.35
C THR A 75 14.43 22.32 -13.75
N SER A 76 15.35 21.40 -14.04
CA SER A 76 15.90 21.22 -15.38
C SER A 76 14.79 20.92 -16.40
N GLY A 77 14.89 21.47 -17.61
CA GLY A 77 13.90 21.22 -18.69
C GLY A 77 13.72 19.74 -18.99
N ARG A 78 14.79 18.94 -18.89
CA ARG A 78 14.73 17.47 -19.02
C ARG A 78 13.85 16.82 -17.93
N GLN A 79 13.96 17.29 -16.70
CA GLN A 79 13.14 16.79 -15.58
C GLN A 79 11.65 17.08 -15.80
N GLN A 80 11.32 18.24 -16.35
CA GLN A 80 9.94 18.61 -16.69
C GLN A 80 9.40 17.69 -17.79
N ILE A 81 10.16 17.49 -18.87
CA ILE A 81 9.79 16.57 -19.96
C ILE A 81 9.52 15.16 -19.43
N LEU A 82 10.43 14.61 -18.62
CA LEU A 82 10.25 13.29 -18.02
C LEU A 82 9.02 13.20 -17.11
N THR A 83 8.70 14.28 -16.40
CA THR A 83 7.50 14.34 -15.55
C THR A 83 6.24 14.34 -16.41
N VAL A 84 6.23 15.11 -17.51
CA VAL A 84 5.09 15.15 -18.46
C VAL A 84 4.89 13.79 -19.10
N VAL A 85 5.97 13.15 -19.59
CA VAL A 85 5.92 11.80 -20.17
C VAL A 85 5.37 10.79 -19.16
N LEU A 86 5.87 10.83 -17.92
CA LEU A 86 5.37 9.94 -16.86
C LEU A 86 3.88 10.15 -16.58
N VAL A 87 3.44 11.40 -16.41
CA VAL A 87 2.02 11.70 -16.16
C VAL A 87 1.14 11.26 -17.33
N PHE A 88 1.55 11.57 -18.56
CA PHE A 88 0.85 11.12 -19.75
C PHE A 88 0.75 9.59 -19.82
N PHE A 89 1.82 8.89 -19.48
CA PHE A 89 1.84 7.44 -19.49
C PHE A 89 0.94 6.81 -18.41
N ILE A 90 0.90 7.39 -17.21
CA ILE A 90 -0.04 7.00 -16.15
C ILE A 90 -1.48 7.22 -16.62
N LEU A 91 -1.76 8.36 -17.26
CA LEU A 91 -3.11 8.65 -17.78
C LEU A 91 -3.55 7.66 -18.86
N LEU A 92 -2.65 7.21 -19.73
CA LEU A 92 -2.96 6.16 -20.70
C LEU A 92 -3.30 4.83 -20.01
N GLN A 93 -2.58 4.47 -18.95
CA GLN A 93 -2.87 3.26 -18.18
C GLN A 93 -4.19 3.35 -17.40
N VAL A 94 -4.49 4.52 -16.83
CA VAL A 94 -5.81 4.80 -16.22
C VAL A 94 -6.91 4.70 -17.27
N LEU A 95 -6.72 5.30 -18.44
CA LEU A 95 -7.68 5.22 -19.54
C LEU A 95 -7.92 3.76 -19.95
N TRP A 96 -6.86 2.95 -20.06
CA TRP A 96 -6.99 1.52 -20.31
C TRP A 96 -7.88 0.85 -19.27
N ILE A 97 -7.66 1.05 -17.97
CA ILE A 97 -8.51 0.46 -16.91
C ILE A 97 -9.98 0.89 -17.07
N LEU A 98 -10.22 2.15 -17.46
CA LEU A 98 -11.58 2.69 -17.58
C LEU A 98 -12.32 2.21 -18.84
N THR A 99 -11.62 2.04 -19.97
CA THR A 99 -12.22 1.71 -21.27
C THR A 99 -12.02 0.25 -21.70
N GLY A 100 -11.09 -0.47 -21.07
CA GLY A 100 -10.75 -1.83 -21.41
C GLY A 100 -11.90 -2.80 -21.16
N GLU A 101 -12.02 -3.80 -22.02
CA GLU A 101 -12.93 -4.92 -21.77
C GLU A 101 -12.45 -5.69 -20.53
N ARG A 102 -13.37 -6.08 -19.65
CA ARG A 102 -13.03 -6.83 -18.44
C ARG A 102 -13.01 -8.32 -18.77
N VAL A 103 -11.84 -8.93 -18.65
CA VAL A 103 -11.57 -10.27 -19.19
C VAL A 103 -11.16 -11.28 -18.10
N TRP A 104 -11.00 -10.89 -16.84
CA TRP A 104 -10.53 -11.83 -15.81
C TRP A 104 -11.28 -11.73 -14.47
N MET A 105 -12.26 -12.61 -14.29
CA MET A 105 -13.02 -12.77 -13.02
C MET A 105 -12.89 -14.18 -12.43
N ASP A 106 -12.02 -15.02 -12.99
CA ASP A 106 -11.90 -16.43 -12.60
C ASP A 106 -11.48 -16.56 -11.13
N GLY A 107 -12.37 -17.18 -10.34
CA GLY A 107 -12.14 -17.50 -8.93
C GLY A 107 -12.24 -16.32 -7.97
N ASP A 108 -12.70 -15.15 -8.41
CA ASP A 108 -12.94 -14.01 -7.53
C ASP A 108 -14.45 -13.77 -7.31
N MET A 109 -14.82 -13.48 -6.07
CA MET A 109 -16.21 -13.28 -5.62
C MET A 109 -16.42 -11.92 -4.95
N THR A 110 -15.48 -10.99 -5.15
CA THR A 110 -15.46 -9.69 -4.45
C THR A 110 -16.67 -8.85 -4.83
N LEU A 111 -17.01 -8.76 -6.12
CA LEU A 111 -18.17 -7.99 -6.56
C LEU A 111 -19.47 -8.59 -6.04
N GLU A 112 -19.61 -9.90 -6.14
CA GLU A 112 -20.79 -10.64 -5.69
C GLU A 112 -20.97 -10.44 -4.17
N THR A 113 -19.87 -10.48 -3.40
CA THR A 113 -19.86 -10.17 -1.96
C THR A 113 -20.31 -8.72 -1.68
N VAL A 114 -19.81 -7.74 -2.43
CA VAL A 114 -20.23 -6.34 -2.27
C VAL A 114 -21.73 -6.18 -2.58
N ASN A 115 -22.21 -6.86 -3.62
CA ASN A 115 -23.62 -6.84 -4.00
C ASN A 115 -24.52 -7.45 -2.91
N THR A 116 -24.14 -8.57 -2.30
CA THR A 116 -24.93 -9.13 -1.19
C THR A 116 -24.94 -8.19 0.01
N PHE A 117 -23.82 -7.53 0.34
CA PHE A 117 -23.77 -6.57 1.45
C PHE A 117 -24.74 -5.42 1.27
N LEU A 118 -24.78 -4.86 0.05
CA LEU A 118 -25.64 -3.74 -0.29
C LEU A 118 -27.11 -4.14 -0.38
N LYS A 119 -27.40 -5.32 -0.96
CA LYS A 119 -28.76 -5.80 -1.17
C LYS A 119 -29.43 -6.24 0.14
N GLU A 120 -28.72 -7.02 0.95
CA GLU A 120 -29.25 -7.61 2.19
C GLU A 120 -29.05 -6.70 3.40
N ASN A 121 -28.30 -5.60 3.24
CA ASN A 121 -27.93 -4.68 4.31
C ASN A 121 -27.26 -5.39 5.51
N SER A 122 -26.42 -6.38 5.23
CA SER A 122 -25.76 -7.24 6.23
C SER A 122 -24.39 -7.66 5.75
N ILE A 123 -23.49 -8.00 6.68
CA ILE A 123 -22.14 -8.46 6.34
C ILE A 123 -22.08 -9.97 6.49
N TYR A 124 -21.76 -10.66 5.40
CA TYR A 124 -21.47 -12.09 5.37
C TYR A 124 -22.57 -13.00 5.95
N THR A 125 -23.84 -12.64 5.74
CA THR A 125 -24.99 -13.49 6.10
C THR A 125 -25.50 -14.34 4.94
N VAL A 126 -25.26 -13.91 3.70
CA VAL A 126 -25.67 -14.60 2.47
C VAL A 126 -24.44 -14.96 1.65
N ASP A 127 -24.44 -16.19 1.14
CA ASP A 127 -23.41 -16.68 0.24
C ASP A 127 -23.53 -16.00 -1.13
N PRO A 128 -22.49 -15.29 -1.58
CA PRO A 128 -22.56 -14.51 -2.82
C PRO A 128 -22.54 -15.35 -4.10
N LEU A 129 -22.18 -16.64 -4.02
CA LEU A 129 -22.20 -17.54 -5.18
C LEU A 129 -23.53 -18.30 -5.30
N THR A 130 -24.14 -18.65 -4.17
CA THR A 130 -25.39 -19.44 -4.17
C THR A 130 -26.64 -18.60 -3.92
N GLY A 131 -26.50 -17.43 -3.29
CA GLY A 131 -27.62 -16.59 -2.86
C GLY A 131 -28.33 -17.09 -1.59
N GLU A 132 -27.88 -18.20 -1.02
CA GLU A 132 -28.47 -18.81 0.18
C GLU A 132 -27.83 -18.26 1.46
N PRO A 133 -28.56 -18.21 2.59
CA PRO A 133 -28.00 -17.78 3.86
C PRO A 133 -26.96 -18.78 4.38
N TYR A 134 -25.91 -18.27 5.04
CA TYR A 134 -24.92 -19.11 5.70
C TYR A 134 -25.52 -19.85 6.91
N THR A 135 -25.82 -21.13 6.75
CA THR A 135 -26.44 -21.96 7.80
C THR A 135 -25.47 -22.39 8.91
N GLN A 136 -24.20 -22.66 8.57
CA GLN A 136 -23.15 -23.01 9.54
C GLN A 136 -22.30 -21.79 9.96
N GLY A 137 -22.69 -20.59 9.51
CA GLY A 137 -21.90 -19.37 9.63
C GLY A 137 -20.70 -19.34 8.68
N MET A 138 -20.24 -18.14 8.36
CA MET A 138 -19.08 -17.95 7.49
C MET A 138 -17.77 -18.33 8.20
N SER A 139 -16.83 -18.92 7.43
CA SER A 139 -15.46 -19.19 7.89
C SER A 139 -14.77 -17.94 8.43
N PHE A 140 -14.06 -18.05 9.55
CA PHE A 140 -13.34 -16.94 10.19
C PHE A 140 -12.38 -16.23 9.23
N ARG A 141 -11.79 -16.97 8.30
CA ARG A 141 -10.90 -16.45 7.25
C ARG A 141 -11.55 -15.32 6.44
N LEU A 142 -12.77 -15.54 5.98
CA LEU A 142 -13.47 -14.57 5.14
C LEU A 142 -13.98 -13.38 5.96
N LYS A 143 -14.35 -13.62 7.23
CA LYS A 143 -14.79 -12.57 8.18
C LYS A 143 -13.74 -11.51 8.51
N LEU A 144 -12.50 -11.73 8.11
CA LEU A 144 -11.40 -10.82 8.36
C LEU A 144 -10.98 -10.02 7.11
N LEU A 145 -11.58 -10.32 5.95
CA LEU A 145 -11.27 -9.59 4.72
C LEU A 145 -12.13 -8.33 4.67
N CYS A 146 -11.55 -7.18 5.05
CA CYS A 146 -12.30 -5.92 5.08
C CYS A 146 -12.52 -5.27 3.70
N LEU A 147 -11.80 -5.70 2.65
CA LEU A 147 -11.84 -5.05 1.34
C LEU A 147 -13.25 -4.97 0.72
N PRO A 148 -14.07 -6.03 0.72
CA PRO A 148 -15.46 -5.93 0.24
C PRO A 148 -16.28 -4.90 1.03
N THR A 149 -16.05 -4.78 2.34
CA THR A 149 -16.72 -3.76 3.18
C THR A 149 -16.31 -2.35 2.78
N LEU A 150 -15.01 -2.12 2.54
CA LEU A 150 -14.52 -0.83 2.05
C LEU A 150 -15.14 -0.47 0.69
N TYR A 151 -15.17 -1.43 -0.24
CA TYR A 151 -15.70 -1.19 -1.58
C TYR A 151 -17.20 -0.94 -1.58
N GLY A 152 -17.95 -1.69 -0.76
CA GLY A 152 -19.37 -1.43 -0.53
C GLY A 152 -19.63 -0.07 0.11
N ALA A 153 -18.80 0.35 1.08
CA ALA A 153 -18.92 1.66 1.70
C ALA A 153 -18.69 2.79 0.68
N ILE A 154 -17.65 2.65 -0.16
CA ILE A 154 -17.37 3.58 -1.26
C ILE A 154 -18.54 3.64 -2.24
N SER A 155 -19.08 2.48 -2.65
CA SER A 155 -20.26 2.40 -3.54
C SER A 155 -21.46 3.12 -2.91
N ARG A 156 -21.72 2.89 -1.63
CA ARG A 156 -22.81 3.54 -0.89
C ARG A 156 -22.64 5.05 -0.80
N TRP A 157 -21.47 5.54 -0.41
CA TRP A 157 -21.22 6.98 -0.23
C TRP A 157 -21.19 7.74 -1.54
N SER A 158 -20.66 7.13 -2.60
CA SER A 158 -20.56 7.76 -3.92
C SER A 158 -21.84 7.63 -4.75
N GLY A 159 -22.71 6.68 -4.41
CA GLY A 159 -23.85 6.28 -5.24
C GLY A 159 -23.47 5.54 -6.54
N MET A 160 -22.19 5.21 -6.71
CA MET A 160 -21.72 4.47 -7.88
C MET A 160 -22.10 2.99 -7.81
N ALA A 161 -22.40 2.39 -8.96
CA ALA A 161 -22.65 0.96 -9.04
C ALA A 161 -21.46 0.14 -8.49
N PRO A 162 -21.69 -0.93 -7.72
CA PRO A 162 -20.61 -1.76 -7.14
C PRO A 162 -19.60 -2.23 -8.17
N GLU A 163 -20.08 -2.62 -9.36
CA GLU A 163 -19.26 -3.03 -10.49
C GLU A 163 -18.26 -1.94 -10.91
N THR A 164 -18.71 -0.68 -10.98
CA THR A 164 -17.84 0.44 -11.35
C THR A 164 -16.82 0.72 -10.26
N VAL A 165 -17.20 0.57 -8.99
CA VAL A 165 -16.26 0.73 -7.87
C VAL A 165 -15.20 -0.37 -7.92
N VAL A 166 -15.60 -1.63 -7.86
CA VAL A 166 -14.69 -2.78 -7.74
C VAL A 166 -13.81 -2.95 -8.98
N TYR A 167 -14.37 -2.83 -10.18
CA TYR A 167 -13.62 -3.16 -11.41
C TYR A 167 -12.99 -1.96 -12.11
N ARG A 168 -13.30 -0.72 -11.71
CA ARG A 168 -12.72 0.47 -12.35
C ARG A 168 -12.06 1.39 -11.35
N LEU A 169 -12.84 1.90 -10.39
CA LEU A 169 -12.33 2.89 -9.44
C LEU A 169 -11.17 2.33 -8.60
N ILE A 170 -11.34 1.14 -8.00
CA ILE A 170 -10.32 0.55 -7.14
C ILE A 170 -9.04 0.21 -7.93
N PRO A 171 -9.09 -0.45 -9.10
CA PRO A 171 -7.87 -0.66 -9.90
C PRO A 171 -7.16 0.63 -10.29
N CYS A 172 -7.90 1.70 -10.65
CA CYS A 172 -7.28 3.01 -10.89
C CYS A 172 -6.57 3.55 -9.65
N LEU A 173 -7.20 3.43 -8.47
CA LEU A 173 -6.59 3.83 -7.20
C LEU A 173 -5.35 2.99 -6.89
N THR A 174 -5.41 1.67 -7.04
CA THR A 174 -4.28 0.76 -6.83
C THR A 174 -3.11 1.11 -7.75
N LEU A 175 -3.37 1.39 -9.03
CA LEU A 175 -2.35 1.84 -9.98
C LEU A 175 -1.68 3.14 -9.53
N CYS A 176 -2.49 4.15 -9.16
CA CYS A 176 -1.98 5.44 -8.69
C CYS A 176 -1.15 5.28 -7.41
N MET A 177 -1.64 4.49 -6.46
CA MET A 177 -0.93 4.17 -5.23
C MET A 177 0.36 3.39 -5.48
N GLY A 178 0.39 2.51 -6.49
CA GLY A 178 1.59 1.82 -6.94
C GLY A 178 2.66 2.80 -7.40
N TYR A 179 2.32 3.75 -8.27
CA TYR A 179 3.27 4.79 -8.69
C TYR A 179 3.76 5.67 -7.53
N LEU A 180 2.91 5.94 -6.53
CA LEU A 180 3.34 6.65 -5.32
C LEU A 180 4.32 5.81 -4.48
N ALA A 181 4.06 4.51 -4.32
CA ALA A 181 4.89 3.58 -3.56
C ALA A 181 6.25 3.37 -4.24
N TYR A 182 6.26 3.05 -5.53
CA TYR A 182 7.48 2.99 -6.34
C TYR A 182 8.19 4.35 -6.39
N GLY A 183 7.45 5.46 -6.41
CA GLY A 183 8.04 6.79 -6.38
C GLY A 183 8.81 7.06 -5.09
N ARG A 184 8.31 6.54 -3.96
CA ARG A 184 9.01 6.60 -2.67
C ARG A 184 10.20 5.65 -2.62
N LEU A 185 10.07 4.45 -3.16
CA LEU A 185 11.19 3.52 -3.28
C LEU A 185 12.32 4.11 -4.14
N GLY A 186 11.99 4.63 -5.33
CA GLY A 186 12.93 5.29 -6.23
C GLY A 186 13.59 6.52 -5.60
N ALA A 187 12.85 7.30 -4.80
CA ALA A 187 13.43 8.42 -4.06
C ALA A 187 14.57 7.97 -3.13
N VAL A 188 14.39 6.83 -2.47
CA VAL A 188 15.37 6.30 -1.53
C VAL A 188 16.54 5.64 -2.27
N LEU A 189 16.27 4.93 -3.36
CA LEU A 189 17.31 4.28 -4.17
C LEU A 189 18.22 5.26 -4.92
N PHE A 190 17.71 6.44 -5.28
CA PHE A 190 18.43 7.42 -6.10
C PHE A 190 18.72 8.73 -5.38
N ASP A 191 18.84 8.71 -4.04
CA ASP A 191 19.18 9.87 -3.21
C ASP A 191 18.34 11.12 -3.53
N HIS A 192 17.03 10.91 -3.71
CA HIS A 192 16.03 11.94 -4.01
C HIS A 192 16.27 12.69 -5.34
N ASN A 193 17.09 12.14 -6.24
CA ASN A 193 17.28 12.66 -7.59
C ASN A 193 16.02 12.45 -8.43
N ARG A 194 15.33 13.54 -8.75
CA ARG A 194 14.05 13.55 -9.47
C ARG A 194 14.15 12.99 -10.88
N GLU A 195 15.26 13.21 -11.58
CA GLU A 195 15.45 12.71 -12.94
C GLU A 195 15.54 11.18 -12.95
N LYS A 196 16.42 10.62 -12.12
CA LYS A 196 16.58 9.17 -11.98
C LYS A 196 15.30 8.50 -11.47
N CYS A 197 14.61 9.13 -10.53
CA CYS A 197 13.34 8.64 -10.02
C CYS A 197 12.25 8.61 -11.11
N ASN A 198 12.16 9.65 -11.95
CA ASN A 198 11.19 9.66 -13.05
C ASN A 198 11.51 8.57 -14.08
N ILE A 199 12.79 8.38 -14.44
CA ILE A 199 13.23 7.30 -15.33
C ILE A 199 12.85 5.93 -14.76
N PHE A 200 13.13 5.72 -13.47
CA PHE A 200 12.74 4.50 -12.76
C PHE A 200 11.23 4.25 -12.82
N LEU A 201 10.40 5.27 -12.61
CA LEU A 201 8.94 5.14 -12.67
C LEU A 201 8.44 4.84 -14.08
N ILE A 202 9.06 5.40 -15.11
CA ILE A 202 8.75 5.06 -16.50
C ILE A 202 9.07 3.59 -16.77
N ILE A 203 10.21 3.09 -16.30
CA ILE A 203 10.59 1.66 -16.41
C ILE A 203 9.58 0.78 -15.68
N VAL A 204 9.19 1.12 -14.45
CA VAL A 204 8.16 0.39 -13.70
C VAL A 204 6.84 0.35 -14.48
N GLY A 205 6.41 1.48 -15.05
CA GLY A 205 5.20 1.51 -15.88
C GLY A 205 5.31 0.65 -17.14
N ILE A 206 6.48 0.60 -17.78
CA ILE A 206 6.72 -0.29 -18.93
C ILE A 206 6.63 -1.75 -18.48
N LEU A 207 7.17 -2.09 -17.30
CA LEU A 207 7.06 -3.44 -16.74
C LEU A 207 5.62 -3.82 -16.42
N PHE A 208 4.80 -2.90 -15.91
CA PHE A 208 3.38 -3.13 -15.72
C PHE A 208 2.68 -3.43 -17.05
N CYS A 209 2.90 -2.59 -18.07
CA CYS A 209 2.33 -2.82 -19.40
C CYS A 209 2.84 -4.13 -20.01
N ALA A 210 4.13 -4.43 -19.91
CA ALA A 210 4.70 -5.66 -20.44
C ALA A 210 4.12 -6.89 -19.74
N GLY A 211 3.84 -6.78 -18.43
CA GLY A 211 3.28 -7.85 -17.60
C GLY A 211 1.82 -8.18 -17.86
N THR A 212 1.12 -7.51 -18.79
CA THR A 212 -0.28 -7.83 -19.14
C THR A 212 -0.43 -9.13 -19.94
N TYR A 213 0.67 -9.77 -20.32
CA TYR A 213 0.64 -10.94 -21.21
C TYR A 213 0.15 -12.24 -20.54
N MET A 214 0.20 -12.35 -19.21
CA MET A 214 -0.15 -13.59 -18.50
C MET A 214 -0.81 -13.34 -17.13
N PRO A 215 -1.89 -14.07 -16.80
CA PRO A 215 -2.46 -14.08 -15.46
C PRO A 215 -1.45 -14.46 -14.38
N GLY A 216 -1.51 -13.78 -13.22
CA GLY A 216 -0.62 -14.01 -12.08
C GLY A 216 0.71 -13.24 -12.14
N VAL A 217 0.94 -12.44 -13.17
CA VAL A 217 2.03 -11.45 -13.22
C VAL A 217 1.51 -10.11 -12.71
N ASP A 218 2.33 -9.37 -11.95
CA ASP A 218 1.95 -8.09 -11.32
C ASP A 218 1.31 -7.09 -12.30
N GLY A 219 1.81 -7.03 -13.54
CA GLY A 219 1.25 -6.17 -14.58
C GLY A 219 -0.21 -6.53 -14.89
N PHE A 220 -0.49 -7.78 -15.23
CA PHE A 220 -1.84 -8.28 -15.46
C PHE A 220 -2.74 -8.04 -14.24
N ASP A 221 -2.26 -8.38 -13.05
CA ASP A 221 -3.05 -8.25 -11.83
C ASP A 221 -3.36 -6.79 -11.50
N ILE A 222 -2.49 -5.82 -11.80
CA ILE A 222 -2.79 -4.39 -11.63
C ILE A 222 -3.94 -3.92 -12.54
N PHE A 223 -3.92 -4.31 -13.82
CA PHE A 223 -4.93 -3.85 -14.78
C PHE A 223 -6.28 -4.56 -14.65
N TYR A 224 -6.26 -5.87 -14.38
CA TYR A 224 -7.47 -6.70 -14.36
C TYR A 224 -7.91 -7.13 -12.96
N GLY A 225 -6.98 -7.14 -11.99
CA GLY A 225 -7.19 -7.58 -10.61
C GLY A 225 -6.84 -6.55 -9.55
N GLY A 226 -6.82 -5.25 -9.90
CA GLY A 226 -6.33 -4.19 -9.01
C GLY A 226 -7.10 -4.05 -7.69
N PHE A 227 -8.28 -4.66 -7.60
CA PHE A 227 -9.12 -4.73 -6.40
C PHE A 227 -8.76 -5.88 -5.46
N ARG A 228 -7.95 -6.85 -5.89
CA ARG A 228 -7.56 -8.00 -5.08
C ARG A 228 -6.47 -7.60 -4.07
N GLY A 229 -6.59 -8.08 -2.83
CA GLY A 229 -5.62 -7.78 -1.78
C GLY A 229 -4.19 -8.21 -2.13
N VAL A 230 -4.03 -9.31 -2.87
CA VAL A 230 -2.72 -9.79 -3.35
C VAL A 230 -2.03 -8.79 -4.29
N THR A 231 -2.82 -8.13 -5.15
CA THR A 231 -2.35 -7.10 -6.07
C THR A 231 -1.95 -5.84 -5.32
N ILE A 232 -2.79 -5.38 -4.38
CA ILE A 232 -2.50 -4.22 -3.53
C ILE A 232 -1.22 -4.46 -2.74
N ARG A 233 -1.02 -5.68 -2.23
CA ARG A 233 0.23 -6.08 -1.58
C ARG A 233 1.44 -5.95 -2.49
N ALA A 234 1.39 -6.55 -3.68
CA ALA A 234 2.53 -6.58 -4.61
C ALA A 234 2.85 -5.18 -5.16
N ALA A 235 1.83 -4.45 -5.60
CA ALA A 235 1.99 -3.18 -6.29
C ALA A 235 2.22 -1.98 -5.34
N VAL A 236 1.68 -2.03 -4.11
CA VAL A 236 1.68 -0.89 -3.18
C VAL A 236 2.43 -1.20 -1.89
N LEU A 237 2.04 -2.26 -1.16
CA LEU A 237 2.60 -2.51 0.17
C LEU A 237 4.09 -2.85 0.12
N LEU A 238 4.51 -3.74 -0.77
CA LEU A 238 5.91 -4.18 -0.85
C LEU A 238 6.86 -3.05 -1.25
N PRO A 239 6.62 -2.27 -2.33
CA PRO A 239 7.50 -1.16 -2.69
C PRO A 239 7.57 -0.10 -1.58
N TYR A 240 6.44 0.19 -0.92
CA TYR A 240 6.40 1.12 0.20
C TYR A 240 7.14 0.57 1.43
N LEU A 241 7.00 -0.73 1.71
CA LEU A 241 7.71 -1.41 2.79
C LEU A 241 9.22 -1.31 2.58
N PHE A 242 9.72 -1.63 1.38
CA PHE A 242 11.14 -1.48 1.07
C PHE A 242 11.62 -0.05 1.30
N SER A 243 10.86 0.95 0.82
CA SER A 243 11.17 2.36 1.09
C SER A 243 11.27 2.67 2.60
N CYS A 244 10.33 2.16 3.40
CA CYS A 244 10.34 2.32 4.85
C CYS A 244 11.52 1.62 5.53
N LEU A 245 11.89 0.41 5.07
CA LEU A 245 12.98 -0.38 5.63
C LEU A 245 14.35 0.26 5.35
N PHE A 246 14.54 0.83 4.17
CA PHE A 246 15.74 1.61 3.83
C PHE A 246 15.85 2.90 4.67
N GLU A 247 14.73 3.63 4.83
CA GLU A 247 14.68 4.86 5.64
C GLU A 247 14.60 4.60 7.16
N ARG A 248 14.55 3.33 7.60
CA ARG A 248 14.39 2.91 9.02
C ARG A 248 13.10 3.42 9.68
N LYS A 249 12.05 3.60 8.89
CA LYS A 249 10.72 4.05 9.34
C LYS A 249 9.86 2.84 9.70
N TYR A 250 10.15 2.21 10.84
CA TYR A 250 9.47 0.98 11.26
C TYR A 250 7.96 1.13 11.47
N LEU A 251 7.47 2.33 11.83
CA LEU A 251 6.03 2.58 11.90
C LEU A 251 5.33 2.32 10.56
N GLY A 252 5.93 2.72 9.44
CA GLY A 252 5.40 2.45 8.12
C GLY A 252 5.40 0.96 7.79
N ALA A 253 6.45 0.23 8.20
CA ALA A 253 6.51 -1.22 8.05
C ALA A 253 5.41 -1.94 8.83
N VAL A 254 5.16 -1.53 10.09
CA VAL A 254 4.07 -2.09 10.91
C VAL A 254 2.71 -1.86 10.25
N LEU A 255 2.46 -0.65 9.71
CA LEU A 255 1.23 -0.36 8.98
C LEU A 255 1.05 -1.26 7.75
N CYS A 256 2.13 -1.54 6.99
CA CYS A 256 2.06 -2.49 5.87
C CYS A 256 1.71 -3.91 6.33
N ILE A 257 2.30 -4.38 7.42
CA ILE A 257 2.06 -5.72 7.96
C ILE A 257 0.61 -5.86 8.42
N LEU A 258 0.09 -4.88 9.15
CA LEU A 258 -1.30 -4.85 9.59
C LEU A 258 -2.25 -4.79 8.39
N ALA A 259 -1.98 -3.93 7.41
CA ALA A 259 -2.82 -3.84 6.21
C ALA A 259 -2.81 -5.15 5.40
N GLU A 260 -1.67 -5.83 5.26
CA GLU A 260 -1.62 -7.15 4.61
C GLU A 260 -2.49 -8.18 5.36
N ALA A 261 -2.45 -8.17 6.69
CA ALA A 261 -3.24 -9.10 7.50
C ALA A 261 -4.74 -8.95 7.26
N CYS A 262 -5.24 -7.71 7.13
CA CYS A 262 -6.67 -7.41 6.90
C CYS A 262 -7.13 -7.64 5.45
N MET A 263 -6.19 -7.69 4.48
CA MET A 263 -6.53 -7.82 3.06
C MET A 263 -6.28 -9.21 2.48
N VAL A 264 -5.41 -10.03 3.08
CA VAL A 264 -4.89 -11.28 2.49
C VAL A 264 -4.68 -12.37 3.56
N TRP A 265 -5.74 -12.92 4.17
CA TRP A 265 -5.59 -14.01 5.15
C TRP A 265 -5.83 -15.43 4.53
N THR A 266 -4.81 -16.32 4.65
CA THR A 266 -4.80 -17.82 4.80
C THR A 266 -4.65 -18.81 3.66
N LEU A 267 -4.51 -18.44 2.38
CA LEU A 267 -3.99 -19.43 1.39
C LEU A 267 -2.95 -18.90 0.41
N TYR A 268 -2.69 -17.59 0.36
CA TYR A 268 -1.74 -16.94 -0.57
C TYR A 268 -0.64 -16.13 0.14
N GLY A 269 -0.22 -16.59 1.33
CA GLY A 269 0.87 -16.01 2.11
C GLY A 269 0.41 -14.93 3.08
N ALA A 270 0.18 -15.31 4.34
CA ALA A 270 0.17 -14.35 5.43
C ALA A 270 1.61 -13.93 5.72
N GLY A 271 1.84 -12.62 5.74
CA GLY A 271 3.09 -12.07 6.26
C GLY A 271 4.24 -12.04 5.26
N VAL A 272 4.00 -11.81 3.97
CA VAL A 272 5.13 -11.48 3.07
C VAL A 272 5.80 -10.20 3.56
N CYS A 273 5.04 -9.18 3.95
CA CYS A 273 5.58 -7.96 4.56
C CYS A 273 6.30 -8.27 5.87
N LEU A 274 5.78 -9.19 6.69
CA LEU A 274 6.41 -9.61 7.94
C LEU A 274 7.73 -10.34 7.67
N LEU A 275 7.74 -11.31 6.76
CA LEU A 275 8.91 -12.09 6.37
C LEU A 275 9.99 -11.19 5.75
N VAL A 276 9.61 -10.28 4.85
CA VAL A 276 10.54 -9.30 4.27
C VAL A 276 11.13 -8.40 5.36
N THR A 277 10.32 -7.95 6.32
CA THR A 277 10.80 -7.14 7.45
C THR A 277 11.78 -7.92 8.33
N LEU A 278 11.44 -9.16 8.70
CA LEU A 278 12.30 -10.02 9.52
C LEU A 278 13.61 -10.35 8.80
N ALA A 279 13.54 -10.71 7.51
CA ALA A 279 14.69 -10.99 6.69
C ALA A 279 15.62 -9.76 6.58
N TRP A 280 15.05 -8.57 6.38
CA TRP A 280 15.81 -7.32 6.33
C TRP A 280 16.53 -7.03 7.65
N VAL A 281 15.83 -7.20 8.78
CA VAL A 281 16.41 -7.00 10.12
C VAL A 281 17.52 -8.02 10.38
N ALA A 282 17.31 -9.30 10.03
CA ALA A 282 18.29 -10.36 10.19
C ALA A 282 19.54 -10.13 9.32
N LEU A 283 19.37 -9.80 8.03
CA LEU A 283 20.46 -9.52 7.10
C LEU A 283 21.31 -8.35 7.61
N ARG A 284 20.66 -7.30 8.12
CA ARG A 284 21.34 -6.14 8.67
C ARG A 284 22.09 -6.47 9.96
N TRP A 285 21.48 -7.27 10.85
CA TRP A 285 22.14 -7.74 12.06
C TRP A 285 23.39 -8.55 11.72
N LEU A 286 23.30 -9.48 10.75
CA LEU A 286 24.44 -10.22 10.23
C LEU A 286 25.53 -9.30 9.64
N TRP A 287 25.15 -8.30 8.86
CA TRP A 287 26.10 -7.32 8.31
C TRP A 287 26.84 -6.56 9.43
N THR A 288 26.13 -6.11 10.46
CA THR A 288 26.74 -5.42 11.60
C THR A 288 27.67 -6.33 12.40
N MET A 289 27.34 -7.62 12.52
CA MET A 289 28.19 -8.62 13.17
C MET A 289 29.47 -8.89 12.37
N CYS A 290 29.37 -9.05 11.05
CA CYS A 290 30.54 -9.21 10.17
C CYS A 290 31.46 -7.98 10.22
N SER A 291 30.91 -6.78 10.04
CA SER A 291 31.70 -5.54 10.09
C SER A 291 32.38 -5.33 11.46
N ARG A 292 31.73 -5.71 12.56
CA ARG A 292 32.32 -5.64 13.91
C ARG A 292 33.41 -6.70 14.13
N SER A 293 33.29 -7.86 13.50
CA SER A 293 34.32 -8.91 13.48
C SER A 293 35.56 -8.45 12.71
N ASP A 294 35.37 -7.81 11.55
CA ASP A 294 36.47 -7.25 10.76
C ASP A 294 37.21 -6.15 11.53
N HIS A 295 36.49 -5.22 12.16
CA HIS A 295 37.12 -4.19 13.01
C HIS A 295 37.92 -4.78 14.18
N LYS A 296 37.42 -5.86 14.82
CA LYS A 296 38.16 -6.56 15.88
C LYS A 296 39.42 -7.25 15.35
N LYS A 297 39.36 -7.87 14.18
CA LYS A 297 40.54 -8.47 13.52
C LYS A 297 41.57 -7.41 13.12
N THR A 298 41.15 -6.28 12.57
CA THR A 298 42.06 -5.18 12.20
C THR A 298 42.71 -4.52 13.42
N GLN A 299 42.01 -4.43 14.55
CA GLN A 299 42.61 -3.97 15.81
C GLN A 299 43.58 -5.00 16.40
N ALA A 300 43.23 -6.29 16.39
CA ALA A 300 44.11 -7.36 16.89
C ALA A 300 45.44 -7.46 16.12
N VAL A 301 45.42 -7.27 14.79
CA VAL A 301 46.63 -7.23 13.95
C VAL A 301 47.52 -6.01 14.27
N LYS A 302 46.94 -4.87 14.67
CA LYS A 302 47.70 -3.67 15.07
C LYS A 302 48.28 -3.76 16.49
N THR A 303 47.76 -4.64 17.34
CA THR A 303 48.24 -4.87 18.71
C THR A 303 49.11 -6.11 18.86
N ALA A 304 49.37 -6.85 17.78
CA ALA A 304 50.39 -7.89 17.80
C ALA A 304 51.76 -7.21 17.99
N PRO A 305 52.55 -7.56 19.02
CA PRO A 305 53.89 -7.01 19.18
C PRO A 305 54.69 -7.43 17.95
N GLY A 306 55.33 -6.46 17.29
CA GLY A 306 56.50 -6.78 16.49
C GLY A 306 57.54 -7.36 17.45
N GLU A 307 57.89 -8.63 17.27
CA GLU A 307 59.23 -9.11 17.65
C GLU A 307 60.22 -8.38 16.74
N GLU A 308 60.57 -7.15 17.15
CA GLU A 308 61.86 -6.55 16.85
C GLU A 308 62.91 -7.28 17.70
N ASP A 309 63.85 -7.89 16.97
CA ASP A 309 65.28 -7.80 17.21
C ASP A 309 65.83 -8.34 18.55
N ALA A 310 66.34 -9.58 18.49
CA ALA A 310 67.43 -10.03 19.33
C ALA A 310 68.70 -10.16 18.46
N GLU A 311 69.57 -9.15 18.56
CA GLU A 311 71.03 -9.31 18.40
C GLU A 311 71.60 -10.29 19.45
#